data_AF-A0A9D4FK26-F1
#
_entry.id   AF-A0A9D4FK26-F1
#
_cell.length_a   1.000
_cell.length_b   1.000
_cell.length_c   1.000
_cell.angle_alpha   90.00
_cell.angle_beta   90.00
_cell.angle_gamma   90.00
#
_symmetry.space_group_name_H-M   'P 1'
#
loop_
_entity.id
_entity.type
_entity.pdbx_description
1 polymer ?
#
loop_
_entity_poly.entity_id
_entity_poly.type
_entity_poly.pdbx_seq_one_letter_code
_entity_poly.pdbx_strand_id
1 'polypeptide(L)'
;MLQNGEYDTFAQLHRGIVTTSAHGGPNFLGWHRVYLAMYVTETINMRYYHFPEMYFLTHNVFVTFAMLIHLGLDNYRFEEALRRIDGQVSLPYWDSILDNDMENPVNTILFSPAFFGNGDKQVTSGPFANWVTPIGPLTRNISGQGMLFNKEHIRMIMTRCRARDIIASAPLVFNLDIIHGGIHLWVGGQMSGLPTAAHDPVFSSTTLL
;
A
#
# COMPACT_ATOMS: atom_id res chain seq x y z
N MET A 1 -9.30 -1.40 15.16
CA MET A 1 -9.23 -1.11 13.71
C MET A 1 -10.03 -2.08 12.85
N LEU A 2 -9.81 -3.41 12.93
CA LEU A 2 -10.66 -4.36 12.18
C LEU A 2 -12.08 -4.44 12.76
N GLN A 3 -12.20 -4.59 14.09
CA GLN A 3 -13.49 -4.83 14.77
C GLN A 3 -14.46 -3.64 14.74
N ASN A 4 -13.97 -2.43 14.50
CA ASN A 4 -14.74 -1.19 14.47
C ASN A 4 -14.88 -0.59 13.05
N GLY A 5 -14.47 -1.32 12.00
CA GLY A 5 -14.62 -0.89 10.59
C GLY A 5 -13.73 0.30 10.18
N GLU A 6 -12.81 0.75 11.04
CA GLU A 6 -11.89 1.84 10.74
C GLU A 6 -10.94 1.46 9.60
N TYR A 7 -10.42 0.23 9.62
CA TYR A 7 -9.55 -0.27 8.55
C TYR A 7 -10.27 -0.20 7.19
N ASP A 8 -11.52 -0.66 7.13
CA ASP A 8 -12.30 -0.67 5.90
C ASP A 8 -12.50 0.74 5.36
N THR A 9 -12.72 1.73 6.23
CA THR A 9 -12.84 3.13 5.82
C THR A 9 -11.55 3.65 5.18
N PHE A 10 -10.39 3.29 5.75
CA PHE A 10 -9.09 3.61 5.16
C PHE A 10 -8.84 2.92 3.82
N ALA A 11 -9.20 1.64 3.71
CA ALA A 11 -9.07 0.88 2.46
C ALA A 11 -9.88 1.52 1.32
N GLN A 12 -11.04 2.11 1.64
CA GLN A 12 -11.91 2.77 0.65
C GLN A 12 -11.28 4.03 0.02
N LEU A 13 -10.28 4.64 0.66
CA LEU A 13 -9.60 5.82 0.09
C LEU A 13 -8.79 5.50 -1.17
N HIS A 14 -8.41 4.23 -1.39
CA HIS A 14 -7.65 3.78 -2.56
C HIS A 14 -8.55 3.40 -3.76
N ARG A 15 -9.83 3.80 -3.76
CA ARG A 15 -10.83 3.44 -4.78
C ARG A 15 -11.25 4.59 -5.69
N GLY A 16 -11.92 4.22 -6.78
CA GLY A 16 -12.60 5.16 -7.67
C GLY A 16 -11.63 6.11 -8.38
N ILE A 17 -11.99 7.40 -8.44
CA ILE A 17 -11.17 8.42 -9.11
C ILE A 17 -9.80 8.62 -8.45
N VAL A 18 -9.67 8.23 -7.18
CA VAL A 18 -8.40 8.32 -6.47
C VAL A 18 -7.40 7.31 -7.01
N THR A 19 -7.83 6.10 -7.38
CA THR A 19 -6.99 5.08 -8.01
C THR A 19 -6.33 5.61 -9.28
N THR A 20 -7.04 6.37 -10.11
CA THR A 20 -6.48 6.99 -11.33
C THR A 20 -5.49 8.13 -11.06
N SER A 21 -5.55 8.74 -9.87
CA SER A 21 -4.60 9.77 -9.44
C SER A 21 -3.37 9.15 -8.74
N ALA A 22 -3.52 7.94 -8.20
CA ALA A 22 -2.49 7.20 -7.48
C ALA A 22 -1.63 6.32 -8.38
N HIS A 23 -2.07 6.00 -9.60
CA HIS A 23 -1.39 5.06 -10.50
C HIS A 23 -1.30 5.59 -11.93
N GLY A 24 -0.35 5.09 -12.71
CA GLY A 24 -0.17 5.41 -14.14
C GLY A 24 0.35 6.83 -14.41
N GLY A 25 0.73 7.57 -13.38
CA GLY A 25 1.09 8.99 -13.48
C GLY A 25 2.22 9.40 -12.54
N PRO A 26 2.67 10.66 -12.62
CA PRO A 26 3.81 11.15 -11.84
C PRO A 26 3.55 11.21 -10.33
N ASN A 27 2.29 11.04 -9.91
CA ASN A 27 1.88 11.13 -8.51
C ASN A 27 1.93 9.78 -7.78
N PHE A 28 2.34 8.69 -8.44
CA PHE A 28 2.38 7.35 -7.84
C PHE A 28 3.09 7.33 -6.47
N LEU A 29 4.32 7.83 -6.41
CA LEU A 29 5.10 7.88 -5.17
C LEU A 29 4.51 8.85 -4.14
N GLY A 30 4.08 10.02 -4.59
CA GLY A 30 3.54 11.07 -3.72
C GLY A 30 2.26 10.65 -3.02
N TRP A 31 1.33 10.06 -3.77
CA TRP A 31 0.05 9.60 -3.25
C TRP A 31 0.23 8.48 -2.23
N HIS A 32 1.01 7.44 -2.58
CA HIS A 32 1.22 6.29 -1.69
C HIS A 32 2.00 6.68 -0.43
N ARG A 33 2.96 7.62 -0.52
CA ARG A 33 3.65 8.16 0.66
C ARG A 33 2.68 8.87 1.61
N VAL A 34 1.76 9.66 1.08
CA VAL A 34 0.73 10.33 1.89
C VAL A 34 -0.25 9.31 2.46
N TYR A 35 -0.67 8.33 1.67
CA TYR A 35 -1.52 7.24 2.12
C TYR A 35 -0.90 6.52 3.33
N LEU A 36 0.36 6.10 3.22
CA LEU A 36 1.10 5.50 4.34
C LEU A 36 1.35 6.47 5.49
N ALA A 37 1.52 7.76 5.24
CA ALA A 37 1.62 8.75 6.31
C ALA A 37 0.31 8.86 7.11
N MET A 38 -0.85 8.66 6.48
CA MET A 38 -2.13 8.51 7.21
C MET A 38 -2.16 7.21 8.02
N TYR A 39 -1.37 6.21 7.63
CA TYR A 39 -1.14 5.04 8.48
C TYR A 39 -0.24 5.36 9.69
N VAL A 40 0.67 6.34 9.62
CA VAL A 40 1.76 6.52 10.61
C VAL A 40 1.62 7.76 11.51
N THR A 41 1.02 8.85 11.04
CA THR A 41 1.18 10.17 11.69
C THR A 41 0.03 10.62 12.61
N GLU A 42 0.41 11.28 13.72
CA GLU A 42 -0.44 11.77 14.83
C GLU A 42 -1.26 13.04 14.51
N THR A 43 -0.96 13.75 13.42
CA THR A 43 -1.67 14.98 13.04
C THR A 43 -1.22 15.44 11.66
N ILE A 44 -2.10 15.43 10.66
CA ILE A 44 -1.97 16.39 9.56
C ILE A 44 -2.74 17.64 10.00
N ASN A 45 -2.13 18.43 10.90
CA ASN A 45 -2.67 19.75 11.22
C ASN A 45 -2.37 20.67 10.03
N MET A 46 -3.23 20.60 9.00
CA MET A 46 -3.11 21.30 7.72
C MET A 46 -3.04 22.84 7.87
N ARG A 47 -3.27 23.38 9.06
CA ARG A 47 -3.10 24.82 9.37
C ARG A 47 -1.65 25.28 9.40
N TYR A 48 -0.67 24.38 9.51
CA TYR A 48 0.75 24.74 9.69
C TYR A 48 1.71 24.16 8.63
N TYR A 49 1.24 23.35 7.67
CA TYR A 49 2.07 22.92 6.55
C TYR A 49 2.08 23.97 5.43
N HIS A 50 2.98 24.94 5.54
CA HIS A 50 3.38 25.79 4.42
C HIS A 50 4.55 25.12 3.71
N PHE A 51 4.27 24.35 2.64
CA PHE A 51 5.29 23.84 1.73
C PHE A 51 5.52 24.89 0.62
N PRO A 52 6.67 25.60 0.58
CA PRO A 52 6.92 26.64 -0.41
C PRO A 52 7.08 26.11 -1.86
N GLU A 53 7.09 24.79 -2.06
CA GLU A 53 7.38 24.14 -3.35
C GLU A 53 6.17 23.45 -4.00
N MET A 54 4.92 23.76 -3.57
CA MET A 54 3.68 23.17 -4.11
C MET A 54 3.21 23.76 -5.45
N TYR A 55 4.11 24.05 -6.39
CA TYR A 55 3.71 24.46 -7.75
C TYR A 55 3.52 23.28 -8.71
N PHE A 56 3.76 22.04 -8.27
CA PHE A 56 3.72 20.84 -9.12
C PHE A 56 2.67 19.79 -8.73
N LEU A 57 1.73 20.10 -7.85
CA LEU A 57 0.59 19.22 -7.60
C LEU A 57 -0.55 19.56 -8.58
N THR A 58 -1.01 18.57 -9.33
CA THR A 58 -2.18 18.73 -10.19
C THR A 58 -3.42 18.98 -9.32
N HIS A 59 -4.44 19.63 -9.90
CA HIS A 59 -5.70 19.98 -9.22
C HIS A 59 -6.36 18.78 -8.49
N ASN A 60 -6.07 17.55 -8.91
CA ASN A 60 -6.64 16.33 -8.32
C ASN A 60 -6.15 16.03 -6.91
N VAL A 61 -4.91 16.38 -6.55
CA VAL A 61 -4.43 16.20 -5.17
C VAL A 61 -5.17 17.16 -4.23
N PHE A 62 -5.36 18.41 -4.64
CA PHE A 62 -6.18 19.37 -3.90
C PHE A 62 -7.62 18.91 -3.71
N VAL A 63 -8.24 18.28 -4.71
CA VAL A 63 -9.62 17.76 -4.60
C VAL A 63 -9.69 16.59 -3.62
N THR A 64 -8.75 15.64 -3.65
CA THR A 64 -8.69 14.56 -2.66
C THR A 64 -8.48 15.12 -1.25
N PHE A 65 -7.58 16.09 -1.08
CA PHE A 65 -7.33 16.74 0.22
C PHE A 65 -8.51 17.58 0.71
N ALA A 66 -9.22 18.29 -0.17
CA ALA A 66 -10.42 19.05 0.18
C ALA A 66 -11.59 18.14 0.56
N MET A 67 -11.72 16.98 -0.10
CA MET A 67 -12.73 15.97 0.22
C MET A 67 -12.48 15.35 1.60
N LEU A 68 -11.22 15.11 1.99
CA LEU A 68 -10.86 14.61 3.32
C LEU A 68 -11.27 15.59 4.45
N ILE A 69 -11.10 16.91 4.22
CA ILE A 69 -11.55 17.96 5.15
C ILE A 69 -13.09 18.06 5.21
N HIS A 70 -13.78 17.97 4.07
CA HIS A 70 -15.24 18.08 4.02
C HIS A 70 -15.98 16.87 4.60
N LEU A 71 -15.33 15.69 4.62
CA LEU A 71 -15.88 14.45 5.17
C LEU A 71 -15.67 14.28 6.69
N GLY A 72 -15.08 15.28 7.38
CA GLY A 72 -14.87 15.21 8.83
C GLY A 72 -13.89 14.11 9.26
N LEU A 73 -12.98 13.72 8.38
CA LEU A 73 -12.03 12.62 8.58
C LEU A 73 -10.78 13.06 9.38
N ASP A 74 -10.94 13.99 10.33
CA ASP A 74 -9.84 14.53 11.16
C ASP A 74 -9.26 13.52 12.17
N ASN A 75 -9.80 12.30 12.25
CA ASN A 75 -9.51 11.32 13.30
C ASN A 75 -9.00 9.95 12.81
N TYR A 76 -8.69 9.80 11.53
CA TYR A 76 -8.20 8.53 11.00
C TYR A 76 -6.69 8.42 11.28
N ARG A 77 -6.35 7.79 12.41
CA ARG A 77 -5.00 7.68 12.95
C ARG A 77 -4.61 6.21 13.09
N PHE A 78 -4.12 5.56 12.05
CA PHE A 78 -3.91 4.10 12.10
C PHE A 78 -2.82 3.70 13.12
N GLU A 79 -1.64 4.31 13.05
CA GLU A 79 -0.53 4.07 13.98
C GLU A 79 -0.83 4.64 15.35
N GLU A 80 -1.61 5.72 15.49
CA GLU A 80 -2.03 6.17 16.82
C GLU A 80 -3.10 5.26 17.41
N ALA A 81 -4.01 4.69 16.61
CA ALA A 81 -4.96 3.67 17.05
C ALA A 81 -4.22 2.39 17.45
N LEU A 82 -3.14 2.03 16.75
CA LEU A 82 -2.23 0.95 17.17
C LEU A 82 -1.43 1.34 18.42
N ARG A 83 -0.90 2.56 18.52
CA ARG A 83 -0.11 3.05 19.66
C ARG A 83 -0.91 3.27 20.93
N ARG A 84 -2.21 3.55 20.81
CA ARG A 84 -3.17 3.54 21.93
C ARG A 84 -3.35 2.15 22.51
N ILE A 85 -3.13 1.11 21.71
CA ILE A 85 -3.11 -0.30 22.16
C ILE A 85 -1.70 -0.67 22.64
N ASP A 86 -0.67 -0.33 21.86
CA ASP A 86 0.75 -0.57 22.14
C ASP A 86 1.65 0.52 21.54
N GLY A 87 2.18 1.40 22.41
CA GLY A 87 2.97 2.57 22.05
C GLY A 87 4.29 2.31 21.31
N GLN A 88 4.70 1.05 21.14
CA GLN A 88 5.92 0.69 20.40
C GLN A 88 5.66 0.23 18.96
N VAL A 89 4.40 0.16 18.52
CA VAL A 89 4.07 -0.28 17.18
C VAL A 89 4.53 0.75 16.14
N SER A 90 5.26 0.25 15.14
CA SER A 90 5.62 0.94 13.89
C SER A 90 5.10 0.13 12.70
N LEU A 91 4.77 0.80 11.60
CA LEU A 91 4.34 0.13 10.38
C LEU A 91 5.53 -0.64 9.74
N PRO A 92 5.49 -1.99 9.65
CA PRO A 92 6.58 -2.76 9.06
C PRO A 92 6.53 -2.70 7.52
N TYR A 93 7.71 -2.70 6.89
CA TYR A 93 7.85 -2.87 5.44
C TYR A 93 8.20 -4.31 5.08
N TRP A 94 7.80 -4.75 3.89
CA TRP A 94 8.15 -6.07 3.35
C TRP A 94 9.22 -5.94 2.26
N ASP A 95 10.45 -6.37 2.59
CA ASP A 95 11.50 -6.54 1.59
C ASP A 95 11.31 -7.85 0.81
N SER A 96 10.49 -7.78 -0.23
CA SER A 96 10.22 -8.93 -1.10
C SER A 96 11.43 -9.44 -1.88
N ILE A 97 12.55 -8.70 -1.92
CA ILE A 97 13.78 -9.15 -2.60
C ILE A 97 14.38 -10.33 -1.84
N LEU A 98 14.33 -10.29 -0.52
CA LEU A 98 14.82 -11.38 0.33
C LEU A 98 14.02 -12.65 0.11
N ASP A 99 12.70 -12.52 -0.02
CA ASP A 99 11.80 -13.65 -0.28
C ASP A 99 11.97 -14.18 -1.71
N ASN A 100 12.21 -13.29 -2.68
CA ASN A 100 12.51 -13.67 -4.07
C ASN A 100 13.79 -14.50 -4.19
N ASP A 101 14.78 -14.25 -3.33
CA ASP A 101 16.06 -14.97 -3.31
C ASP A 101 15.97 -16.36 -2.62
N MET A 102 14.84 -16.70 -2.00
CA MET A 102 14.60 -18.02 -1.42
C MET A 102 14.48 -19.09 -2.51
N GLU A 103 14.84 -20.32 -2.19
CA GLU A 103 14.63 -21.48 -3.08
C GLU A 103 13.14 -21.62 -3.48
N ASN A 104 12.24 -21.31 -2.54
CA ASN A 104 10.81 -21.22 -2.80
C ASN A 104 10.21 -20.00 -2.08
N PRO A 105 9.90 -18.90 -2.82
CA PRO A 105 9.35 -17.68 -2.24
C PRO A 105 8.01 -17.85 -1.50
N VAL A 106 7.24 -18.89 -1.80
CA VAL A 106 5.96 -19.15 -1.10
C VAL A 106 6.15 -19.55 0.37
N ASN A 107 7.39 -19.91 0.76
CA ASN A 107 7.74 -20.27 2.13
C ASN A 107 8.06 -19.04 3.01
N THR A 108 7.83 -17.83 2.53
CA THR A 108 7.98 -16.61 3.33
C THR A 108 7.20 -16.69 4.64
N ILE A 109 7.82 -16.18 5.72
CA ILE A 109 7.18 -16.13 7.04
C ILE A 109 5.98 -15.16 7.07
N LEU A 110 5.92 -14.24 6.11
CA LEU A 110 4.88 -13.22 6.01
C LEU A 110 3.47 -13.85 5.93
N PHE A 111 3.33 -14.95 5.19
CA PHE A 111 2.07 -15.69 5.03
C PHE A 111 1.94 -16.89 5.97
N SER A 112 2.50 -16.76 7.17
CA SER A 112 2.33 -17.71 8.28
C SER A 112 1.25 -17.24 9.27
N PRO A 113 0.72 -18.14 10.12
CA PRO A 113 -0.23 -17.76 11.17
C PRO A 113 0.31 -16.75 12.19
N ALA A 114 1.64 -16.57 12.29
CA ALA A 114 2.24 -15.58 13.18
C ALA A 114 2.13 -14.14 12.64
N PHE A 115 1.95 -13.98 11.31
CA PHE A 115 1.94 -12.68 10.63
C PHE A 115 0.62 -12.44 9.91
N PHE A 116 0.58 -12.54 8.58
CA PHE A 116 -0.62 -12.18 7.82
C PHE A 116 -1.60 -13.33 7.61
N GLY A 117 -1.27 -14.55 8.05
CA GLY A 117 -2.06 -15.75 7.77
C GLY A 117 -1.75 -16.35 6.40
N ASN A 118 -2.38 -17.48 6.09
CA ASN A 118 -2.11 -18.24 4.86
C ASN A 118 -2.19 -17.38 3.59
N GLY A 119 -1.33 -17.71 2.62
CA GLY A 119 -1.22 -17.01 1.33
C GLY A 119 -2.05 -17.60 0.19
N ASP A 120 -2.75 -18.72 0.43
CA ASP A 120 -3.56 -19.39 -0.60
C ASP A 120 -5.02 -19.50 -0.15
N LYS A 121 -5.94 -19.21 -1.08
CA LYS A 121 -7.41 -19.21 -0.92
C LYS A 121 -7.87 -18.24 0.16
N GLN A 122 -9.01 -18.53 0.77
CA GLN A 122 -9.55 -17.75 1.87
C GLN A 122 -8.59 -17.79 3.07
N VAL A 123 -8.35 -16.64 3.67
CA VAL A 123 -7.49 -16.53 4.85
C VAL A 123 -8.23 -17.10 6.05
N THR A 124 -7.71 -18.21 6.58
CA THR A 124 -8.30 -19.01 7.67
C THR A 124 -7.34 -19.17 8.86
N SER A 125 -6.12 -18.64 8.76
CA SER A 125 -5.13 -18.63 9.83
C SER A 125 -4.59 -17.23 10.09
N GLY A 126 -3.96 -17.04 11.25
CA GLY A 126 -3.38 -15.77 11.68
C GLY A 126 -4.40 -14.71 12.15
N PRO A 127 -3.93 -13.48 12.40
CA PRO A 127 -4.72 -12.37 12.96
C PRO A 127 -5.90 -11.94 12.08
N PHE A 128 -5.85 -12.25 10.78
CA PHE A 128 -6.86 -11.88 9.79
C PHE A 128 -7.73 -13.06 9.35
N ALA A 129 -7.69 -14.18 10.08
CA ALA A 129 -8.47 -15.37 9.79
C ALA A 129 -9.98 -15.07 9.75
N ASN A 130 -10.65 -15.57 8.71
CA ASN A 130 -12.09 -15.44 8.49
C ASN A 130 -12.60 -13.99 8.42
N TRP A 131 -11.71 -13.03 8.19
CA TRP A 131 -12.12 -11.65 8.05
C TRP A 131 -12.89 -11.44 6.74
N VAL A 132 -14.04 -10.78 6.87
CA VAL A 132 -14.91 -10.39 5.76
C VAL A 132 -14.76 -8.89 5.56
N THR A 133 -14.21 -8.53 4.41
CA THR A 133 -14.08 -7.14 3.96
C THR A 133 -15.38 -6.69 3.28
N PRO A 134 -15.59 -5.39 3.01
CA PRO A 134 -16.76 -4.89 2.27
C PRO A 134 -16.93 -5.49 0.86
N ILE A 135 -15.87 -6.07 0.29
CA ILE A 135 -15.86 -6.70 -1.04
C ILE A 135 -15.88 -8.25 -0.97
N GLY A 136 -16.07 -8.83 0.22
CA GLY A 136 -16.14 -10.27 0.45
C GLY A 136 -15.03 -10.80 1.37
N PRO A 137 -14.96 -12.14 1.56
CA PRO A 137 -13.93 -12.77 2.39
C PRO A 137 -12.52 -12.45 1.90
N LEU A 138 -11.59 -12.20 2.82
CA LEU A 138 -10.18 -12.00 2.51
C LEU A 138 -9.62 -13.27 1.85
N THR A 139 -9.07 -13.12 0.65
CA THR A 139 -8.51 -14.21 -0.16
C THR A 139 -7.18 -13.81 -0.76
N ARG A 140 -6.30 -14.80 -0.97
CA ARG A 140 -4.97 -14.66 -1.59
C ARG A 140 -4.70 -15.84 -2.53
N ASN A 141 -3.70 -15.70 -3.39
CA ASN A 141 -3.22 -16.76 -4.28
C ASN A 141 -1.73 -16.54 -4.57
N ILE A 142 -0.90 -16.66 -3.53
CA ILE A 142 0.52 -16.31 -3.63
C ILE A 142 1.22 -17.11 -4.73
N SER A 143 2.10 -16.45 -5.50
CA SER A 143 2.84 -17.05 -6.61
C SER A 143 1.97 -17.59 -7.77
N GLY A 144 0.67 -17.27 -7.81
CA GLY A 144 -0.20 -17.66 -8.92
C GLY A 144 0.03 -16.84 -10.19
N GLN A 145 0.41 -15.56 -10.03
CA GLN A 145 0.74 -14.61 -11.10
C GLN A 145 1.82 -13.64 -10.61
N GLY A 146 2.18 -12.64 -11.42
CA GLY A 146 3.06 -11.56 -10.98
C GLY A 146 4.48 -11.99 -10.65
N MET A 147 5.17 -11.16 -9.87
CA MET A 147 6.55 -11.38 -9.46
C MET A 147 6.86 -10.56 -8.20
N LEU A 148 7.83 -11.03 -7.42
CA LEU A 148 8.42 -10.22 -6.35
C LEU A 148 9.47 -9.25 -6.93
N PHE A 149 9.93 -8.29 -6.12
CA PHE A 149 11.10 -7.52 -6.50
C PHE A 149 12.32 -8.44 -6.55
N ASN A 150 13.24 -8.12 -7.44
CA ASN A 150 14.55 -8.75 -7.48
C ASN A 150 15.63 -7.66 -7.49
N LYS A 151 16.87 -8.06 -7.26
CA LYS A 151 18.03 -7.15 -7.21
C LYS A 151 18.21 -6.34 -8.49
N GLU A 152 17.88 -6.91 -9.64
CA GLU A 152 18.01 -6.25 -10.92
C GLU A 152 17.00 -5.11 -11.09
N HIS A 153 15.74 -5.29 -10.67
CA HIS A 153 14.75 -4.23 -10.65
C HIS A 153 15.24 -3.02 -9.85
N ILE A 154 15.72 -3.25 -8.63
CA ILE A 154 16.25 -2.17 -7.78
C ILE A 154 17.48 -1.54 -8.41
N ARG A 155 18.43 -2.34 -8.90
CA ARG A 155 19.64 -1.82 -9.58
C ARG A 155 19.26 -0.90 -10.73
N MET A 156 18.31 -1.30 -11.56
CA MET A 156 17.86 -0.53 -12.73
C MET A 156 17.18 0.77 -12.33
N ILE A 157 16.29 0.75 -11.33
CA ILE A 157 15.64 1.96 -10.79
C ILE A 157 16.69 2.92 -10.22
N MET A 158 17.65 2.41 -9.45
CA MET A 158 18.71 3.21 -8.80
C MET A 158 19.74 3.79 -9.78
N THR A 159 19.72 3.39 -11.07
CA THR A 159 20.51 4.07 -12.12
C THR A 159 19.90 5.40 -12.59
N ARG A 160 18.70 5.74 -12.10
CA ARG A 160 17.96 6.93 -12.53
C ARG A 160 17.96 7.99 -11.43
N CYS A 161 18.10 9.25 -11.83
CA CYS A 161 18.19 10.37 -10.89
C CYS A 161 16.92 11.22 -10.81
N ARG A 162 15.90 10.94 -11.64
CA ARG A 162 14.67 11.74 -11.71
C ARG A 162 13.46 10.83 -11.57
N ALA A 163 12.46 11.25 -10.80
CA ALA A 163 11.22 10.50 -10.61
C ALA A 163 10.56 10.13 -11.96
N ARG A 164 10.43 11.08 -12.89
CA ARG A 164 9.88 10.83 -14.25
C ARG A 164 10.57 9.72 -15.05
N ASP A 165 11.80 9.34 -14.69
CA ASP A 165 12.54 8.30 -15.39
C ASP A 165 12.28 6.90 -14.79
N ILE A 166 11.49 6.82 -13.70
CA ILE A 166 11.11 5.58 -13.00
C ILE A 166 9.60 5.42 -12.77
N ILE A 167 8.76 6.39 -13.14
CA ILE A 167 7.29 6.29 -13.04
C ILE A 167 6.62 6.90 -14.28
N ALA A 168 5.29 6.83 -14.36
CA ALA A 168 4.49 7.33 -15.47
C ALA A 168 4.91 6.69 -16.81
N SER A 169 5.48 7.47 -17.72
CA SER A 169 5.90 7.01 -19.05
C SER A 169 7.28 6.36 -19.10
N ALA A 170 7.90 6.08 -17.94
CA ALA A 170 9.17 5.37 -17.87
C ALA A 170 9.09 3.98 -18.55
N PRO A 171 10.14 3.54 -19.27
CA PRO A 171 10.19 2.19 -19.82
C PRO A 171 10.03 1.12 -18.74
N LEU A 172 9.41 -0.01 -19.08
CA LEU A 172 9.04 -1.09 -18.16
C LEU A 172 10.15 -1.48 -17.18
N VAL A 173 11.38 -1.64 -17.66
CA VAL A 173 12.54 -2.07 -16.85
C VAL A 173 12.96 -1.07 -15.76
N PHE A 174 12.49 0.17 -15.83
CA PHE A 174 12.72 1.21 -14.82
C PHE A 174 11.43 1.61 -14.10
N ASN A 175 10.28 1.13 -14.57
CA ASN A 175 8.98 1.65 -14.15
C ASN A 175 8.54 1.00 -12.84
N LEU A 176 8.78 1.71 -11.75
CA LEU A 176 8.48 1.25 -10.41
C LEU A 176 7.00 0.97 -10.19
N ASP A 177 6.09 1.77 -10.77
CA ASP A 177 4.64 1.55 -10.67
C ASP A 177 4.25 0.17 -11.24
N ILE A 178 4.79 -0.15 -12.43
CA ILE A 178 4.52 -1.45 -13.07
C ILE A 178 5.20 -2.61 -12.33
N ILE A 179 6.45 -2.44 -11.91
CA ILE A 179 7.19 -3.50 -11.19
C ILE A 179 6.53 -3.78 -9.84
N HIS A 180 6.11 -2.75 -9.12
CA HIS A 180 5.31 -2.86 -7.89
C HIS A 180 3.96 -3.55 -8.15
N GLY A 181 3.30 -3.26 -9.29
CA GLY A 181 2.13 -4.01 -9.74
C GLY A 181 2.37 -5.53 -9.86
N GLY A 182 3.61 -5.96 -10.11
CA GLY A 182 3.99 -7.37 -10.05
C GLY A 182 3.78 -8.00 -8.67
N ILE A 183 4.06 -7.28 -7.58
CA ILE A 183 3.88 -7.75 -6.19
C ILE A 183 2.40 -7.95 -5.89
N HIS A 184 1.56 -7.01 -6.31
CA HIS A 184 0.11 -7.09 -6.20
C HIS A 184 -0.45 -8.37 -6.82
N LEU A 185 0.00 -8.66 -8.05
CA LEU A 185 -0.35 -9.87 -8.77
C LEU A 185 0.24 -11.13 -8.11
N TRP A 186 1.43 -11.03 -7.52
CA TRP A 186 2.07 -12.12 -6.81
C TRP A 186 1.32 -12.53 -5.56
N VAL A 187 0.80 -11.59 -4.77
CA VAL A 187 -0.03 -11.92 -3.59
C VAL A 187 -1.40 -12.47 -4.02
N GLY A 188 -1.96 -11.93 -5.11
CA GLY A 188 -3.22 -12.40 -5.67
C GLY A 188 -4.44 -12.04 -4.82
N GLY A 189 -5.58 -12.66 -5.12
CA GLY A 189 -6.83 -12.37 -4.42
C GLY A 189 -7.18 -10.88 -4.46
N GLN A 190 -7.51 -10.28 -3.31
CA GLN A 190 -7.84 -8.85 -3.25
C GLN A 190 -6.67 -7.93 -3.61
N MET A 191 -5.43 -8.34 -3.34
CA MET A 191 -4.21 -7.59 -3.70
C MET A 191 -4.02 -7.40 -5.20
N SER A 192 -4.58 -8.29 -6.03
CA SER A 192 -4.42 -8.23 -7.49
C SER A 192 -5.14 -7.07 -8.17
N GLY A 193 -6.17 -6.51 -7.53
CA GLY A 193 -6.95 -5.41 -8.09
C GLY A 193 -6.56 -4.07 -7.49
N LEU A 194 -6.24 -3.08 -8.33
CA LEU A 194 -5.91 -1.73 -7.88
C LEU A 194 -6.94 -1.16 -6.88
N PRO A 195 -8.27 -1.18 -7.10
CA PRO A 195 -9.23 -0.63 -6.14
C PRO A 195 -9.53 -1.57 -4.96
N THR A 196 -9.01 -2.80 -4.96
CA THR A 196 -9.32 -3.81 -3.95
C THR A 196 -8.15 -4.11 -3.04
N ALA A 197 -6.93 -3.76 -3.46
CA ALA A 197 -5.71 -4.18 -2.80
C ALA A 197 -5.60 -3.68 -1.37
N ALA A 198 -6.01 -2.44 -1.11
CA ALA A 198 -5.97 -1.86 0.22
C ALA A 198 -6.85 -2.59 1.26
N HIS A 199 -7.78 -3.46 0.84
CA HIS A 199 -8.55 -4.30 1.77
C HIS A 199 -7.74 -5.47 2.35
N ASP A 200 -6.58 -5.81 1.78
CA ASP A 200 -5.63 -6.75 2.38
C ASP A 200 -4.61 -5.97 3.25
N PRO A 201 -4.41 -6.29 4.54
CA PRO A 201 -3.49 -5.58 5.43
C PRO A 201 -2.04 -5.62 4.96
N VAL A 202 -1.67 -6.62 4.18
CA VAL A 202 -0.33 -6.73 3.60
C VAL A 202 -0.02 -5.57 2.63
N PHE A 203 -1.05 -4.90 2.09
CA PHE A 203 -0.92 -3.71 1.24
C PHE A 203 0.02 -2.67 1.85
N SER A 204 -0.19 -2.36 3.13
CA SER A 204 0.60 -1.35 3.84
C SER A 204 2.10 -1.67 3.87
N SER A 205 2.46 -2.97 3.94
CA SER A 205 3.85 -3.43 3.91
C SER A 205 4.44 -3.53 2.51
N THR A 206 3.62 -3.71 1.46
CA THR A 206 4.07 -3.72 0.05
C THR A 206 4.35 -2.34 -0.52
N THR A 207 3.69 -1.31 0.01
CA THR A 207 3.73 0.07 -0.51
C THR A 207 4.88 0.90 0.08
N LEU A 208 5.55 0.41 1.12
CA LEU A 208 6.74 1.02 1.73
C LEU A 208 8.00 0.61 0.94
N LEU A 209 8.41 1.43 -0.03
CA LEU A 209 9.74 1.40 -0.67
C LEU A 209 10.51 2.70 -0.38
#